data_AF-A0A231GUC5-F1
#
_entry.id   AF-A0A231GUC5-F1
#
_cell.length_a   1.000
_cell.length_b   1.000
_cell.length_c   1.000
_cell.angle_alpha   90.00
_cell.angle_beta   90.00
_cell.angle_gamma   90.00
#
_symmetry.space_group_name_H-M   'P 1'
#
loop_
_entity.id
_entity.type
_entity.pdbx_description
1 polymer ?
#
loop_
_entity_poly.entity_id
_entity_poly.type
_entity_poly.pdbx_seq_one_letter_code
_entity_poly.pdbx_strand_id
1 'polypeptide(L)'
;MGFPITIPAPTTILSRTAPIEELAKYDKRDETLIIELDEIDQAGVSYTRSALVKTITAKFDRAADPQRTIVVEFAHPDLEPRTFPLGEQVTVHYLTYEHLQ
;
A
#
# COMPACT_ATOMS: atom_id res chain seq x y z
N MET A 1 -15.71 22.43 -24.74
CA MET A 1 -15.95 20.97 -24.83
C MET A 1 -14.83 20.29 -24.08
N GLY A 2 -15.13 19.69 -22.92
CA GLY A 2 -14.13 18.98 -22.12
C GLY A 2 -13.98 17.55 -22.66
N PHE A 3 -12.77 17.14 -23.01
CA PHE A 3 -12.49 15.75 -23.34
C PHE A 3 -12.60 14.93 -22.05
N PRO A 4 -13.37 13.82 -22.03
CA PRO A 4 -13.31 12.91 -20.90
C PRO A 4 -11.88 12.36 -20.81
N ILE A 5 -11.24 12.54 -19.65
CA ILE A 5 -9.97 11.88 -19.34
C ILE A 5 -10.31 10.41 -19.10
N THR A 6 -10.15 9.58 -20.13
CA THR A 6 -10.23 8.12 -19.97
C THR A 6 -8.92 7.67 -19.34
N ILE A 7 -8.92 7.48 -18.01
CA ILE A 7 -7.82 6.78 -17.34
C ILE A 7 -7.93 5.32 -17.80
N PRO A 8 -6.90 4.73 -18.45
CA PRO A 8 -6.96 3.33 -18.85
C PRO A 8 -7.24 2.47 -17.62
N ALA A 9 -8.19 1.54 -17.71
CA ALA A 9 -8.42 0.58 -16.64
C ALA A 9 -7.17 -0.32 -16.54
N PRO A 10 -6.67 -0.61 -15.33
CA PRO A 10 -5.56 -1.54 -15.15
C PRO A 10 -5.93 -2.91 -15.75
N THR A 11 -5.08 -3.43 -16.63
CA THR A 11 -5.37 -4.65 -17.41
C THR A 11 -5.20 -5.92 -16.57
N THR A 12 -4.33 -5.86 -15.54
CA THR A 12 -4.03 -7.00 -14.67
C THR A 12 -3.79 -6.54 -13.23
N ILE A 13 -4.38 -7.26 -12.27
CA ILE A 13 -4.07 -7.12 -10.84
C ILE A 13 -3.27 -8.35 -10.42
N LEU A 14 -2.03 -8.14 -9.98
CA LEU A 14 -1.22 -9.21 -9.39
C LEU A 14 -1.22 -9.06 -7.87
N SER A 15 -1.63 -10.12 -7.18
CA SER A 15 -1.69 -10.11 -5.70
C SER A 15 -0.60 -11.01 -5.14
N ARG A 16 0.11 -10.54 -4.12
CA ARG A 16 1.06 -11.36 -3.36
C ARG A 16 1.08 -10.96 -1.90
N THR A 17 1.34 -11.93 -1.04
CA THR A 17 1.69 -11.68 0.36
C THR A 17 3.20 -11.60 0.48
N ALA A 18 3.71 -10.51 1.04
CA ALA A 18 5.13 -10.24 1.18
C ALA A 18 5.42 -9.50 2.50
N PRO A 19 6.65 -9.57 3.01
CA PRO A 19 7.03 -8.79 4.18
C PRO A 19 7.05 -7.30 3.84
N ILE A 20 6.58 -6.47 4.77
CA ILE A 20 6.34 -5.03 4.54
C ILE A 20 7.59 -4.27 4.09
N GLU A 21 8.79 -4.70 4.50
CA GLU A 21 10.05 -4.11 4.08
C GLU A 21 10.36 -4.24 2.59
N GLU A 22 9.77 -5.23 1.90
CA GLU A 22 9.89 -5.31 0.44
C GLU A 22 9.23 -4.12 -0.24
N LEU A 23 8.19 -3.55 0.38
CA LEU A 23 7.50 -2.38 -0.15
C LEU A 23 8.30 -1.09 0.02
N ALA A 24 9.31 -1.06 0.88
CA ALA A 24 10.21 0.10 0.95
C ALA A 24 11.07 0.28 -0.32
N LYS A 25 11.18 -0.76 -1.16
CA LYS A 25 11.90 -0.73 -2.44
C LYS A 25 11.03 -0.27 -3.61
N TYR A 26 9.74 -0.06 -3.36
CA TYR A 26 8.77 0.30 -4.35
C TYR A 26 9.00 1.72 -4.90
N ASP A 27 9.08 1.87 -6.22
CA ASP A 27 9.09 3.17 -6.88
C ASP A 27 7.70 3.48 -7.46
N LYS A 28 7.07 4.53 -6.93
CA LYS A 28 5.76 5.04 -7.33
C LYS A 28 5.66 5.49 -8.79
N ARG A 29 6.79 5.72 -9.47
CA ARG A 29 6.76 6.27 -10.82
C ARG A 29 6.16 5.32 -11.84
N ASP A 30 6.27 4.02 -11.59
CA ASP A 30 5.95 3.00 -12.59
C ASP A 30 4.77 2.09 -12.21
N GLU A 31 4.31 2.15 -10.96
CA GLU A 31 3.36 1.19 -10.42
C GLU A 31 2.31 1.89 -9.55
N THR A 32 1.23 1.19 -9.22
CA THR A 32 0.26 1.61 -8.18
C THR A 32 0.02 0.45 -7.22
N LEU A 33 0.18 0.67 -5.91
CA LEU A 33 -0.01 -0.36 -4.87
C LEU A 33 -1.29 -0.17 -4.10
N ILE A 34 -1.98 -1.29 -3.86
CA ILE A 34 -3.05 -1.39 -2.88
C ILE A 34 -2.61 -2.42 -1.83
N ILE A 35 -2.82 -2.13 -0.54
CA ILE A 35 -2.53 -3.05 0.56
C ILE A 35 -3.85 -3.43 1.24
N GLU A 36 -4.00 -4.70 1.60
CA GLU A 36 -5.09 -5.16 2.44
C GLU A 36 -4.78 -4.88 3.92
N LEU A 37 -5.78 -4.33 4.61
CA LEU A 37 -5.72 -3.94 6.00
C LEU A 37 -6.81 -4.69 6.75
N ASP A 38 -6.42 -5.48 7.74
CA ASP A 38 -7.39 -6.01 8.68
C ASP A 38 -7.81 -4.89 9.65
N GLU A 39 -9.13 -4.77 9.82
CA GLU A 39 -9.81 -3.80 10.66
C GLU A 39 -10.86 -4.50 11.52
N ILE A 40 -11.16 -3.88 12.65
CA ILE A 40 -12.26 -4.28 13.53
C ILE A 40 -13.13 -3.04 13.68
N ASP A 41 -14.42 -3.16 13.34
CA ASP A 41 -15.35 -2.06 13.49
C ASP A 41 -15.72 -1.80 14.96
N GLN A 42 -16.53 -0.77 15.19
CA GLN A 42 -17.04 -0.43 16.53
C GLN A 42 -17.93 -1.53 17.14
N ALA A 43 -18.47 -2.44 16.32
CA ALA A 43 -19.26 -3.57 16.76
C ALA A 43 -18.40 -4.83 17.04
N GLY A 44 -17.08 -4.76 16.87
CA GLY A 44 -16.16 -5.87 17.08
C GLY A 44 -16.08 -6.85 15.91
N VAL A 45 -16.64 -6.49 14.74
CA VAL A 45 -16.61 -7.32 13.55
C VAL A 45 -15.30 -7.09 12.80
N SER A 46 -14.55 -8.18 12.58
CA SER A 46 -13.35 -8.17 11.75
C SER A 46 -13.71 -8.13 10.27
N TYR A 47 -13.07 -7.24 9.52
CA TYR A 47 -13.16 -7.17 8.07
C TYR A 47 -11.82 -6.75 7.47
N THR A 48 -11.61 -7.11 6.21
CA THR A 48 -10.42 -6.72 5.45
C THR A 48 -10.79 -5.60 4.49
N ARG A 49 -10.00 -4.52 4.51
CA ARG A 49 -10.17 -3.36 3.64
C ARG A 49 -8.94 -3.15 2.79
N SER A 50 -9.10 -3.06 1.48
CA SER A 50 -8.01 -2.70 0.57
C SER A 50 -7.86 -1.18 0.50
N ALA A 51 -6.64 -0.67 0.64
CA ALA A 51 -6.35 0.76 0.64
C ALA A 51 -5.23 1.11 -0.35
N LEU A 52 -5.48 2.12 -1.18
CA LEU A 52 -4.48 2.64 -2.11
C LEU A 52 -3.34 3.31 -1.33
N VAL A 53 -2.13 2.85 -1.57
CA VAL A 53 -0.94 3.39 -0.93
C VAL A 53 -0.60 4.74 -1.55
N LYS A 54 -0.57 5.76 -0.69
CA LYS A 54 0.14 6.99 -0.96
C LYS A 54 1.59 6.68 -0.64
N THR A 55 2.19 7.15 0.44
CA THR A 55 3.66 7.10 0.61
C THR A 55 4.11 5.91 1.45
N ILE A 56 5.30 5.38 1.20
CA ILE A 56 5.96 4.39 2.07
C ILE A 56 7.25 5.03 2.60
N THR A 57 7.44 5.06 3.91
CA THR A 57 8.61 5.67 4.56
C THR A 57 9.22 4.70 5.56
N ALA A 58 10.50 4.36 5.39
CA ALA A 58 11.25 3.61 6.40
C ALA A 58 11.71 4.55 7.53
N LYS A 59 11.39 4.21 8.78
CA LYS A 59 11.85 4.96 9.96
C LYS A 59 13.01 4.25 10.64
N PHE A 60 14.12 4.96 10.81
CA PHE A 60 15.31 4.49 11.51
C PHE A 60 15.49 5.31 12.79
N ASP A 61 15.50 4.64 13.95
CA ASP A 61 15.90 5.25 15.21
C ASP A 61 17.31 4.75 15.57
N ARG A 62 18.25 5.67 15.80
CA ARG A 62 19.64 5.35 16.15
C ARG A 62 19.84 5.14 17.66
N ALA A 63 18.86 5.44 18.50
CA ALA A 63 19.04 5.44 19.96
C ALA A 63 18.48 4.19 20.67
N ALA A 64 17.61 3.39 20.04
CA ALA A 64 16.85 2.34 20.75
C ALA A 64 17.06 0.89 20.26
N ASP A 65 17.58 0.66 19.06
CA ASP A 65 18.06 -0.62 18.45
C ASP A 65 18.21 -0.33 16.94
N PRO A 66 19.10 -1.01 16.19
CA PRO A 66 19.17 -0.78 14.75
C PRO A 66 17.98 -1.45 14.03
N GLN A 67 17.11 -0.60 13.47
CA GLN A 67 15.94 -0.85 12.59
C GLN A 67 14.64 -1.19 13.30
N ARG A 68 13.52 -0.50 13.02
CA ARG A 68 12.24 -0.94 13.63
C ARG A 68 10.95 -0.91 12.81
N THR A 69 10.63 0.09 11.98
CA THR A 69 9.27 0.15 11.37
C THR A 69 9.19 0.77 9.97
N ILE A 70 8.16 0.34 9.22
CA ILE A 70 7.72 0.93 7.95
C ILE A 70 6.43 1.69 8.19
N VAL A 71 6.37 2.95 7.75
CA VAL A 71 5.14 3.75 7.79
C VAL A 71 4.54 3.82 6.40
N VAL A 72 3.26 3.44 6.29
CA VAL A 72 2.47 3.52 5.06
C VAL A 72 1.40 4.58 5.24
N GLU A 73 1.41 5.56 4.34
CA GLU A 73 0.34 6.55 4.19
C GLU A 73 -0.58 6.13 3.06
N PHE A 74 -1.88 6.36 3.22
CA PHE A 74 -2.88 6.00 2.22
C PHE A 74 -3.38 7.21 1.46
N ALA A 75 -3.91 6.99 0.25
CA ALA A 75 -4.47 8.06 -0.57
C ALA A 75 -5.86 8.51 -0.12
N HIS A 76 -6.57 7.66 0.64
CA HIS A 76 -7.89 7.97 1.18
C HIS A 76 -7.77 9.00 2.31
N PRO A 77 -8.57 10.08 2.31
CA PRO A 77 -8.44 11.16 3.30
C PRO A 77 -8.75 10.71 4.73
N ASP A 78 -9.67 9.76 4.90
CA ASP A 78 -10.08 9.27 6.22
C ASP A 78 -9.23 8.10 6.75
N LEU A 79 -8.19 7.67 6.01
CA LEU A 79 -7.29 6.61 6.47
C LEU A 79 -6.03 7.22 7.09
N GLU A 80 -5.84 6.97 8.39
CA GLU A 80 -4.62 7.39 9.09
C GLU A 80 -3.40 6.57 8.63
N PRO A 81 -2.18 7.15 8.66
CA PRO A 81 -0.96 6.41 8.40
C PRO A 81 -0.79 5.23 9.36
N ARG A 82 -0.44 4.05 8.83
CA ARG A 82 -0.16 2.86 9.64
C ARG A 82 1.32 2.60 9.76
N THR A 83 1.74 2.16 10.95
CA THR A 83 3.12 1.78 11.25
C THR A 83 3.19 0.28 11.41
N PHE A 84 4.03 -0.36 10.61
CA PHE A 84 4.23 -1.80 10.58
C PHE A 84 5.63 -2.14 11.13
N PRO A 85 5.76 -3.14 12.02
CA PRO A 85 7.03 -3.74 12.35
C PRO A 85 7.61 -4.50 11.15
N LEU A 86 8.93 -4.67 11.13
CA LEU A 86 9.61 -5.49 10.11
C LEU A 86 9.16 -6.95 10.20
N GLY A 87 9.10 -7.62 9.05
CA GLY A 87 8.64 -9.00 8.94
C GLY A 87 7.12 -9.17 9.04
N GLU A 88 6.35 -8.09 9.25
CA GLU A 88 4.90 -8.16 9.14
C GLU A 88 4.51 -8.46 7.69
N GLN A 89 3.70 -9.51 7.52
CA GLN A 89 3.24 -9.97 6.23
C GLN A 89 2.01 -9.17 5.83
N VAL A 90 2.05 -8.58 4.64
CA VAL A 90 0.92 -7.84 4.08
C VAL A 90 0.55 -8.38 2.71
N THR A 91 -0.75 -8.41 2.41
CA THR A 91 -1.22 -8.68 1.05
C THR A 91 -1.22 -7.40 0.24
N VAL A 92 -0.59 -7.47 -0.92
CA VAL A 92 -0.33 -6.33 -1.79
C VAL A 92 -0.83 -6.64 -3.18
N HIS A 93 -1.58 -5.72 -3.75
CA HIS A 93 -2.03 -5.77 -5.13
C HIS A 93 -1.25 -4.75 -5.96
N TYR A 94 -0.61 -5.25 -7.01
CA TYR A 94 0.10 -4.47 -8.02
C TYR A 94 -0.83 -4.25 -9.20
N LEU A 95 -1.03 -3.00 -9.55
CA LEU A 95 -1.79 -2.60 -10.72
C LEU A 95 -0.80 -2.28 -11.83
N THR A 96 -0.75 -3.12 -12.87
CA THR A 96 0.06 -2.86 -14.05
C THR A 96 -0.84 -2.38 -15.20
N TYR A 97 -0.42 -1.29 -15.83
CA TYR A 97 -1.01 -0.83 -17.08
C TYR A 97 -0.24 -1.54 -18.19
N GLU A 98 -0.76 -2.67 -18.67
CA GLU A 98 -0.24 -3.23 -19.91
C GLU A 98 -0.55 -2.21 -21.01
N HIS A 99 0.47 -1.50 -21.49
CA HIS A 99 0.42 -0.91 -22.81
C HIS A 99 0.25 -2.09 -23.78
N LEU A 100 -0.99 -2.35 -24.20
CA LEU A 100 -1.23 -3.09 -25.44
C LEU A 100 -0.54 -2.28 -26.55
N GLN A 101 0.70 -2.64 -26.85
CA GLN A 101 1.44 -2.19 -28.03
C GLN A 101 0.80 -2.78 -29.28
#